data_AF-A0A1I0F2M0-F1
#
_entry.id   AF-A0A1I0F2M0-F1
#
_cell.length_a   1.000
_cell.length_b   1.000
_cell.length_c   1.000
_cell.angle_alpha   90.00
_cell.angle_beta   90.00
_cell.angle_gamma   90.00
#
_symmetry.space_group_name_H-M   'P 1'
#
loop_
_entity.id
_entity.type
_entity.pdbx_description
1 polymer ?
#
loop_
_entity_poly.entity_id
_entity_poly.type
_entity_poly.pdbx_seq_one_letter_code
_entity_poly.pdbx_strand_id
1 'polypeptide(L)'
;MRNETRLAFNGFSKQVALLNAVASAAEKFTVTPTVQQTLETAIQESSDFLKQINVIGVDEQEGEAILLGVGSTIAGRTDTSVKARDPRSVGALKSDTYSCKKTDFDTYVKYQLLDAWAKFKDFQARLSGAIVGQQALDRIMIGFNGKTVAADTDRAAHPLLEDVNIGWLEKYRTKAPERVLTRR
;
A
#
# COMPACT_ATOMS: atom_id res chain seq x y z
N MET A 1 -10.00 -5.30 31.43
CA MET A 1 -11.07 -5.25 30.41
C MET A 1 -12.38 -5.55 31.10
N ARG A 2 -13.34 -4.64 30.99
CA ARG A 2 -14.70 -4.81 31.55
C ARG A 2 -15.50 -5.82 30.74
N ASN A 3 -16.56 -6.39 31.33
CA ASN A 3 -17.39 -7.39 30.64
C ASN A 3 -18.04 -6.84 29.36
N GLU A 4 -18.52 -5.59 29.39
CA GLU A 4 -19.07 -4.90 28.22
C GLU A 4 -18.03 -4.74 27.09
N THR A 5 -16.81 -4.36 27.45
CA THR A 5 -15.68 -4.23 26.51
C THR A 5 -15.28 -5.56 25.92
N ARG A 6 -15.34 -6.64 26.71
CA ARG A 6 -15.10 -8.01 26.22
C ARG A 6 -16.15 -8.42 25.20
N LEU A 7 -17.42 -8.09 25.42
CA LEU A 7 -18.49 -8.34 24.43
C LEU A 7 -18.25 -7.55 23.14
N ALA A 8 -17.92 -6.26 23.24
CA ALA A 8 -17.65 -5.41 22.08
C ALA A 8 -16.42 -5.88 21.27
N PHE A 9 -15.33 -6.24 21.96
CA PHE A 9 -14.10 -6.76 21.35
C PHE A 9 -14.30 -8.13 20.70
N ASN A 10 -15.05 -9.02 21.36
CA ASN A 10 -15.41 -10.32 20.77
C ASN A 10 -16.32 -10.14 19.54
N GLY A 11 -17.24 -9.16 19.58
CA GLY A 11 -18.04 -8.79 18.42
C GLY A 11 -17.18 -8.31 17.25
N PHE A 12 -16.19 -7.47 17.51
CA PHE A 12 -15.23 -7.01 16.50
C PHE A 12 -14.45 -8.17 15.89
N SER A 13 -13.88 -9.05 16.71
CA SER A 13 -13.10 -10.20 16.25
C SER A 13 -13.93 -11.17 15.41
N LYS A 14 -15.19 -11.39 15.79
CA LYS A 14 -16.15 -12.19 15.01
C LYS A 14 -16.47 -11.54 13.67
N GLN A 15 -16.63 -10.23 13.62
CA GLN A 15 -16.89 -9.52 12.37
C GLN A 15 -15.71 -9.65 11.40
N VAL A 16 -14.48 -9.52 11.89
CA VAL A 16 -13.27 -9.74 11.07
C VAL A 16 -13.22 -11.18 10.54
N ALA A 17 -13.54 -12.16 11.39
CA ALA A 17 -13.58 -13.56 10.99
C ALA A 17 -14.66 -13.84 9.92
N LEU A 18 -15.85 -13.26 10.09
CA LEU A 18 -16.96 -13.37 9.14
C LEU A 18 -16.60 -12.77 7.77
N LEU A 19 -16.00 -11.57 7.77
CA LEU A 19 -15.60 -10.90 6.52
C LEU A 19 -14.59 -11.75 5.73
N ASN A 20 -13.68 -12.41 6.43
CA ASN A 20 -12.65 -13.25 5.81
C ASN A 20 -13.08 -14.71 5.59
N ALA A 21 -14.34 -15.06 5.92
CA ALA A 21 -14.85 -16.44 5.86
C ALA A 21 -14.00 -17.46 6.66
N VAL A 22 -13.45 -17.04 7.80
CA VAL A 22 -12.62 -17.88 8.68
C VAL A 22 -13.29 -18.14 10.03
N ALA A 23 -12.93 -19.24 10.68
CA ALA A 23 -13.50 -19.62 11.97
C ALA A 23 -13.06 -18.69 13.12
N SER A 24 -11.84 -18.14 13.03
CA SER A 24 -11.27 -17.28 14.06
C SER A 24 -10.30 -16.27 13.45
N ALA A 25 -10.45 -14.99 13.82
CA ALA A 25 -9.49 -13.95 13.48
C ALA A 25 -8.23 -13.98 14.36
N ALA A 26 -8.17 -14.88 15.36
CA ALA A 26 -7.01 -15.04 16.24
C ALA A 26 -5.92 -15.96 15.65
N GLU A 27 -6.26 -16.72 14.61
CA GLU A 27 -5.33 -17.60 13.90
C GLU A 27 -4.78 -16.92 12.66
N LYS A 28 -3.66 -17.44 12.12
CA LYS A 28 -3.14 -16.96 10.83
C LYS A 28 -4.04 -17.48 9.72
N PHE A 29 -4.53 -16.58 8.87
CA PHE A 29 -5.33 -16.96 7.70
C PHE A 29 -4.95 -16.11 6.49
N THR A 30 -5.20 -16.65 5.31
CA THR A 30 -5.06 -15.91 4.05
C THR A 30 -6.31 -15.08 3.82
N VAL A 31 -6.14 -13.77 3.70
CA VAL A 31 -7.23 -12.84 3.37
C VAL A 31 -7.68 -13.11 1.93
N THR A 32 -9.00 -13.18 1.72
CA THR A 32 -9.54 -13.36 0.36
C THR A 32 -9.32 -12.09 -0.48
N PRO A 33 -9.05 -12.20 -1.79
CA PRO A 33 -8.74 -11.05 -2.64
C PRO A 33 -9.78 -9.93 -2.60
N THR A 34 -11.07 -10.27 -2.52
CA THR A 34 -12.17 -9.28 -2.42
C THR A 34 -12.11 -8.46 -1.12
N VAL A 35 -11.77 -9.09 0.00
CA VAL A 35 -11.66 -8.42 1.30
C VAL A 35 -10.41 -7.53 1.33
N GLN A 36 -9.30 -8.04 0.79
CA GLN A 36 -8.09 -7.26 0.61
C GLN A 36 -8.36 -6.02 -0.25
N GLN A 37 -9.03 -6.17 -1.39
CA GLN A 37 -9.38 -5.05 -2.27
C GLN A 37 -10.26 -4.01 -1.55
N THR A 38 -11.24 -4.46 -0.77
CA THR A 38 -12.10 -3.56 0.01
C THR A 38 -11.30 -2.78 1.06
N LEU A 39 -10.37 -3.44 1.75
CA LEU A 39 -9.48 -2.83 2.73
C LEU A 39 -8.52 -1.84 2.08
N GLU A 40 -7.95 -2.18 0.92
CA GLU A 40 -7.10 -1.29 0.13
C GLU A 40 -7.86 -0.04 -0.34
N THR A 41 -9.10 -0.20 -0.82
CA THR A 41 -9.98 0.93 -1.15
C THR A 41 -10.22 1.82 0.06
N ALA A 42 -10.49 1.24 1.24
CA ALA A 42 -10.70 2.01 2.47
C ALA A 42 -9.44 2.80 2.89
N ILE A 43 -8.25 2.20 2.76
CA ILE A 43 -6.97 2.89 2.99
C ILE A 43 -6.82 4.04 1.98
N GLN A 44 -7.07 3.80 0.70
CA GLN A 44 -6.95 4.81 -0.34
C GLN A 44 -7.93 5.98 -0.12
N GLU A 45 -9.17 5.69 0.25
CA GLU A 45 -10.20 6.70 0.50
C GLU A 45 -9.95 7.53 1.76
N SER A 46 -9.17 6.99 2.70
CA SER A 46 -8.83 7.68 3.96
C SER A 46 -7.87 8.87 3.78
N SER A 47 -7.16 8.95 2.65
CA SER A 47 -6.20 10.03 2.37
C SER A 47 -6.39 10.61 0.98
N ASP A 48 -6.53 11.94 0.89
CA ASP A 48 -6.71 12.62 -0.39
C ASP A 48 -5.51 12.49 -1.33
N PHE A 49 -4.30 12.33 -0.78
CA PHE A 49 -3.11 12.06 -1.58
C PHE A 49 -3.16 10.66 -2.21
N LEU A 50 -3.62 9.64 -1.46
CA LEU A 50 -3.71 8.27 -1.99
C LEU A 50 -4.75 8.15 -3.12
N LYS A 51 -5.80 9.00 -3.10
CA LYS A 51 -6.76 9.11 -4.22
C LYS A 51 -6.16 9.68 -5.50
N GLN A 52 -5.07 10.44 -5.40
CA GLN A 52 -4.41 11.08 -6.54
C GLN A 52 -3.31 10.22 -7.17
N ILE A 53 -3.00 9.07 -6.58
CA ILE A 53 -2.00 8.13 -7.10
C ILE A 53 -2.63 6.79 -7.45
N ASN A 54 -1.95 6.04 -8.32
CA ASN A 54 -2.37 4.70 -8.72
C ASN A 54 -1.84 3.67 -7.71
N VAL A 55 -2.76 2.93 -7.08
CA VAL A 55 -2.45 1.76 -6.24
C VAL A 55 -3.02 0.54 -6.93
N ILE A 56 -2.14 -0.32 -7.45
CA ILE A 56 -2.52 -1.49 -8.26
C ILE A 56 -2.07 -2.74 -7.51
N GLY A 57 -3.01 -3.64 -7.22
CA GLY A 57 -2.70 -4.97 -6.71
C GLY A 57 -2.10 -5.85 -7.80
N VAL A 58 -1.06 -6.60 -7.47
CA VAL A 58 -0.40 -7.57 -8.34
C VAL A 58 -0.32 -8.91 -7.63
N ASP A 59 -0.46 -10.00 -8.39
CA ASP A 59 -0.38 -11.36 -7.84
C ASP A 59 1.08 -11.83 -7.71
N GLU A 60 1.94 -11.40 -8.64
CA GLU A 60 3.35 -11.80 -8.69
C GLU A 60 4.21 -10.95 -7.75
N GLN A 61 5.13 -11.61 -7.03
CA GLN A 61 6.05 -10.94 -6.11
C GLN A 61 7.08 -10.08 -6.85
N GLU A 62 7.54 -10.52 -8.02
CA GLU A 62 8.49 -9.79 -8.85
C GLU A 62 7.99 -9.73 -10.28
N GLY A 63 8.22 -8.62 -10.96
CA GLY A 63 7.75 -8.44 -12.32
C GLY A 63 8.16 -7.10 -12.91
N GLU A 64 7.59 -6.78 -14.07
CA GLU A 64 7.79 -5.48 -14.72
C GLU A 64 6.65 -4.53 -14.37
N ALA A 65 7.00 -3.28 -14.05
CA ALA A 65 6.01 -2.26 -13.75
C ALA A 65 5.19 -1.97 -15.01
N ILE A 66 3.87 -2.20 -14.92
CA ILE A 66 2.93 -1.86 -15.97
C ILE A 66 2.77 -0.35 -15.98
N LEU A 67 3.39 0.34 -16.94
CA LEU A 67 3.21 1.77 -17.10
C LEU A 67 1.96 2.07 -17.93
N LEU A 68 0.91 2.53 -17.26
CA LEU A 68 -0.29 3.11 -17.87
C LEU A 68 0.00 4.53 -18.37
N GLY A 69 0.90 4.66 -19.35
CA GLY A 69 1.30 5.95 -19.90
C GLY A 69 1.92 5.83 -21.29
N VAL A 70 1.20 6.34 -22.31
CA VAL A 70 1.74 6.46 -23.66
C VAL A 70 2.69 7.66 -23.70
N GLY A 71 3.98 7.40 -23.44
CA GLY A 71 5.01 8.44 -23.35
C GLY A 71 5.52 9.00 -24.69
N SER A 72 4.91 8.63 -25.82
CA SER A 72 5.37 9.05 -27.15
C SER A 72 4.22 9.34 -28.13
N THR A 73 4.50 10.14 -29.15
CA THR A 73 3.55 10.42 -30.22
C THR A 73 3.27 9.17 -31.04
N ILE A 74 2.02 8.71 -31.04
CA ILE A 74 1.58 7.51 -31.79
C ILE A 74 1.08 7.83 -33.21
N ALA A 75 0.90 9.10 -33.53
CA ALA A 75 0.37 9.53 -34.82
C ALA A 75 1.46 9.53 -35.91
N GLY A 76 1.13 9.00 -37.09
CA GLY A 76 1.98 9.03 -38.27
C GLY A 76 1.22 8.65 -39.53
N ARG A 77 1.74 9.03 -40.71
CA ARG A 77 1.25 8.60 -42.03
C ARG A 77 2.32 7.77 -42.71
N THR A 78 1.91 6.65 -43.32
CA THR A 78 2.78 5.81 -44.15
C THR A 78 2.09 5.60 -45.48
N ASP A 79 2.80 5.86 -46.57
CA ASP A 79 2.32 5.53 -47.91
C ASP A 79 2.40 4.00 -48.11
N THR A 80 1.22 3.36 -48.06
CA THR A 80 1.06 1.91 -48.17
C THR A 80 1.21 1.37 -49.58
N SER A 81 1.37 2.24 -50.58
CA SER A 81 1.71 1.82 -51.95
C SER A 81 3.19 1.46 -52.11
N VAL A 82 4.06 2.01 -51.24
CA VAL A 82 5.52 1.81 -51.29
C VAL A 82 6.03 0.93 -50.14
N LYS A 83 5.44 1.00 -48.94
CA LYS A 83 5.83 0.14 -47.82
C LYS A 83 4.68 -0.16 -46.86
N ALA A 84 4.74 -1.32 -46.21
CA ALA A 84 3.82 -1.67 -45.14
C ALA A 84 3.94 -0.72 -43.93
N ARG A 85 2.85 -0.57 -43.19
CA ARG A 85 2.86 0.19 -41.93
C ARG A 85 3.65 -0.59 -40.88
N ASP A 86 4.62 0.08 -40.26
CA ASP A 86 5.37 -0.43 -39.12
C ASP A 86 4.84 0.24 -37.83
N PRO A 87 4.01 -0.45 -37.03
CA PRO A 87 3.45 0.10 -35.81
C PRO A 87 4.55 0.26 -34.75
N ARG A 88 4.67 1.46 -34.18
CA ARG A 88 5.58 1.69 -33.06
C ARG A 88 4.96 1.13 -31.78
N SER A 89 5.73 0.35 -31.02
CA SER A 89 5.33 -0.07 -29.68
C SER A 89 5.26 1.13 -28.75
N VAL A 90 4.10 1.32 -28.13
CA VAL A 90 3.86 2.35 -27.10
C VAL A 90 4.48 2.00 -25.74
N GLY A 91 4.93 0.76 -25.56
CA GLY A 91 5.49 0.25 -24.30
C GLY A 91 6.99 0.49 -24.09
N ALA A 92 7.66 1.19 -25.01
CA ALA A 92 9.11 1.39 -24.94
C ALA A 92 9.50 2.55 -23.98
N LEU A 93 9.20 2.40 -22.70
CA LEU A 93 9.90 3.10 -21.63
C LEU A 93 10.80 2.06 -20.93
N LYS A 94 12.00 2.47 -20.46
CA LYS A 94 12.99 1.60 -19.80
C LYS A 94 12.26 0.62 -18.87
N SER A 95 12.50 -0.69 -19.03
CA SER A 95 11.95 -1.72 -18.14
C SER A 95 12.27 -1.34 -16.69
N ASP A 96 11.23 -1.15 -15.90
CA ASP A 96 11.33 -0.85 -14.48
C ASP A 96 10.77 -2.03 -13.72
N THR A 97 11.66 -2.86 -13.17
CA THR A 97 11.27 -4.02 -12.39
C THR A 97 10.80 -3.63 -11.00
N TYR A 98 9.81 -4.35 -10.50
CA TYR A 98 9.35 -4.26 -9.11
C TYR A 98 9.65 -5.58 -8.38
N SER A 99 9.91 -5.48 -7.07
CA SER A 99 10.00 -6.61 -6.14
C SER A 99 9.23 -6.24 -4.89
N CYS A 100 8.09 -6.89 -4.69
CA CYS A 100 7.20 -6.67 -3.55
C CYS A 100 7.82 -7.29 -2.29
N LYS A 101 7.94 -6.48 -1.24
CA LYS A 101 8.45 -6.88 0.07
C LYS A 101 7.33 -6.88 1.08
N LYS A 102 7.33 -7.88 1.97
CA LYS A 102 6.33 -8.01 3.02
C LYS A 102 6.54 -6.89 4.04
N THR A 103 5.46 -6.24 4.44
CA THR A 103 5.45 -5.25 5.52
C THR A 103 4.28 -5.54 6.44
N ASP A 104 4.57 -5.74 7.73
CA ASP A 104 3.57 -6.04 8.73
C ASP A 104 3.15 -4.77 9.49
N PHE A 105 1.85 -4.61 9.75
CA PHE A 105 1.29 -3.49 10.50
C PHE A 105 0.67 -3.99 11.80
N ASP A 106 1.53 -4.32 12.77
CA ASP A 106 1.09 -4.82 14.07
C ASP A 106 0.78 -3.66 15.02
N THR A 107 -0.42 -3.68 15.61
CA THR A 107 -0.84 -2.71 16.63
C THR A 107 -1.36 -3.43 17.86
N TYR A 108 -1.13 -2.85 19.03
CA TYR A 108 -1.75 -3.30 20.28
C TYR A 108 -2.49 -2.15 20.93
N VAL A 109 -3.61 -2.46 21.57
CA VAL A 109 -4.41 -1.46 22.29
C VAL A 109 -4.56 -1.90 23.74
N LYS A 110 -4.18 -1.03 24.68
CA LYS A 110 -4.31 -1.30 26.12
C LYS A 110 -5.77 -1.44 26.50
N TYR A 111 -6.06 -2.31 27.45
CA TYR A 111 -7.43 -2.53 27.94
C TYR A 111 -8.12 -1.27 28.46
N GLN A 112 -7.39 -0.35 29.08
CA GLN A 112 -7.95 0.92 29.55
C GLN A 112 -8.50 1.77 28.39
N LEU A 113 -7.82 1.76 27.24
CA LEU A 113 -8.26 2.51 26.06
C LEU A 113 -9.47 1.82 25.41
N LEU A 114 -9.45 0.48 25.32
CA LEU A 114 -10.59 -0.30 24.85
C LEU A 114 -11.82 -0.07 25.74
N ASP A 115 -11.65 -0.06 27.07
CA ASP A 115 -12.73 0.18 28.02
C ASP A 115 -13.29 1.62 27.85
N ALA A 116 -12.44 2.61 27.56
CA ALA A 116 -12.86 3.98 27.33
C ALA A 116 -13.66 4.16 26.02
N TRP A 117 -13.37 3.35 25.00
CA TRP A 117 -14.01 3.45 23.68
C TRP A 117 -15.22 2.53 23.53
N ALA A 118 -15.30 1.45 24.32
CA ALA A 118 -16.40 0.48 24.27
C ALA A 118 -17.78 1.08 24.59
N LYS A 119 -17.84 2.24 25.25
CA LYS A 119 -19.09 2.96 25.51
C LYS A 119 -19.76 3.54 24.26
N PHE A 120 -19.02 3.70 23.17
CA PHE A 120 -19.53 4.28 21.93
C PHE A 120 -20.15 3.20 21.04
N LYS A 121 -21.33 3.48 20.47
CA LYS A 121 -22.04 2.53 19.60
C LYS A 121 -21.27 2.21 18.31
N ASP A 122 -20.42 3.13 17.86
CA ASP A 122 -19.56 3.03 16.68
C ASP A 122 -18.13 2.55 17.00
N PHE A 123 -17.91 1.92 18.16
CA PHE A 123 -16.61 1.44 18.63
C PHE A 123 -15.80 0.70 17.54
N GLN A 124 -16.42 -0.26 16.85
CA GLN A 124 -15.75 -1.08 15.84
C GLN A 124 -15.27 -0.24 14.65
N ALA A 125 -16.15 0.61 14.10
CA ALA A 125 -15.84 1.47 12.97
C ALA A 125 -14.80 2.56 13.31
N ARG A 126 -14.86 3.10 14.54
CA ARG A 126 -13.85 4.05 15.03
C ARG A 126 -12.47 3.42 15.14
N LEU A 127 -12.39 2.23 15.74
CA LEU A 127 -11.11 1.55 15.93
C LEU A 127 -10.51 1.15 14.59
N SER A 128 -11.28 0.52 13.70
CA SER A 128 -10.80 0.14 12.37
C SER A 128 -10.42 1.36 11.54
N GLY A 129 -11.24 2.42 11.54
CA GLY A 129 -10.96 3.65 10.80
C GLY A 129 -9.68 4.35 11.27
N ALA A 130 -9.42 4.38 12.58
CA ALA A 130 -8.18 4.94 13.11
C ALA A 130 -6.94 4.14 12.66
N ILE A 131 -7.02 2.80 12.67
CA ILE A 131 -5.94 1.93 12.21
C ILE A 131 -5.70 2.12 10.70
N VAL A 132 -6.77 2.10 9.90
CA VAL A 132 -6.71 2.31 8.44
C VAL A 132 -6.10 3.67 8.09
N GLY A 133 -6.50 4.73 8.79
CA GLY A 133 -5.94 6.07 8.59
C GLY A 133 -4.44 6.13 8.93
N GLN A 134 -4.00 5.49 10.01
CA GLN A 134 -2.58 5.43 10.35
C GLN A 134 -1.79 4.64 9.31
N GLN A 135 -2.31 3.52 8.82
CA GLN A 135 -1.67 2.75 7.74
C GLN A 135 -1.50 3.58 6.47
N ALA A 136 -2.48 4.41 6.12
CA ALA A 136 -2.38 5.33 4.98
C ALA A 136 -1.25 6.35 5.17
N LEU A 137 -1.16 6.96 6.35
CA LEU A 137 -0.10 7.94 6.66
C LEU A 137 1.29 7.31 6.67
N ASP A 138 1.42 6.10 7.24
CA ASP A 138 2.69 5.36 7.26
C ASP A 138 3.15 5.03 5.84
N ARG A 139 2.24 4.59 4.95
CA ARG A 139 2.56 4.34 3.54
C ARG A 139 3.06 5.59 2.82
N ILE A 140 2.47 6.75 3.10
CA ILE A 140 2.94 8.03 2.53
C ILE A 140 4.32 8.39 3.07
N MET A 141 4.53 8.25 4.38
CA MET A 141 5.81 8.56 5.02
C MET A 141 6.94 7.70 4.44
N ILE A 142 6.71 6.39 4.29
CA ILE A 142 7.64 5.46 3.67
C ILE A 142 7.85 5.80 2.18
N GLY A 143 6.77 6.13 1.46
CA GLY A 143 6.84 6.48 0.04
C GLY A 143 7.78 7.66 -0.25
N PHE A 144 7.83 8.66 0.63
CA PHE A 144 8.73 9.82 0.47
C PHE A 144 10.11 9.63 1.09
N ASN A 145 10.22 8.96 2.24
CA ASN A 145 11.47 8.90 3.02
C ASN A 145 12.21 7.57 2.94
N GLY A 146 11.55 6.51 2.47
CA GLY A 146 12.08 5.17 2.38
C GLY A 146 13.37 5.08 1.56
N LYS A 147 14.40 4.47 2.14
CA LYS A 147 15.75 4.32 1.58
C LYS A 147 16.15 2.87 1.40
N THR A 148 15.88 2.02 2.39
CA THR A 148 16.31 0.62 2.41
C THR A 148 15.15 -0.31 2.76
N VAL A 149 15.34 -1.60 2.49
CA VAL A 149 14.47 -2.67 2.98
C VAL A 149 15.31 -3.46 3.97
N ALA A 150 15.22 -3.13 5.26
CA ALA A 150 15.88 -3.88 6.31
C ALA A 150 15.09 -5.16 6.63
N ALA A 151 15.79 -6.22 7.04
CA ALA A 151 15.13 -7.44 7.51
C ALA A 151 14.42 -7.19 8.86
N ASP A 152 15.07 -6.43 9.74
CA ASP A 152 14.53 -5.95 11.01
C ASP A 152 14.59 -4.43 11.02
N THR A 153 13.45 -3.79 11.29
CA THR A 153 13.34 -2.31 11.28
C THR A 153 13.56 -1.73 12.67
N ASP A 154 14.28 -0.61 12.75
CA ASP A 154 14.57 0.11 13.99
C ASP A 154 13.97 1.51 13.95
N ARG A 155 12.82 1.66 14.63
CA ARG A 155 12.10 2.94 14.73
C ARG A 155 12.87 4.01 15.51
N ALA A 156 13.81 3.65 16.39
CA ALA A 156 14.61 4.62 17.14
C ALA A 156 15.72 5.21 16.26
N ALA A 157 16.35 4.36 15.43
CA ALA A 157 17.34 4.80 14.44
C ALA A 157 16.70 5.49 13.22
N HIS A 158 15.51 5.04 12.81
CA HIS A 158 14.80 5.50 11.62
C HIS A 158 13.38 6.00 11.96
N PRO A 159 13.24 7.18 12.60
CA PRO A 159 11.95 7.70 13.04
C PRO A 159 10.97 8.00 11.89
N LEU A 160 11.48 8.16 10.67
CA LEU A 160 10.68 8.42 9.45
C LEU A 160 10.41 7.15 8.63
N LEU A 161 10.59 5.97 9.22
CA LEU A 161 10.36 4.68 8.56
C LEU A 161 11.22 4.50 7.30
N GLU A 162 12.45 5.03 7.33
CA GLU A 162 13.37 5.06 6.19
C GLU A 162 13.88 3.66 5.81
N ASP A 163 13.84 2.71 6.74
CA ASP A 163 14.36 1.35 6.62
C ASP A 163 13.30 0.31 6.27
N VAL A 164 12.04 0.72 6.13
CA VAL A 164 10.91 -0.18 5.88
C VAL A 164 10.85 -0.60 4.42
N ASN A 165 10.86 0.35 3.47
CA ASN A 165 10.86 0.07 2.04
C ASN A 165 11.61 1.17 1.26
N ILE A 166 11.91 0.90 0.00
CA ILE A 166 12.47 1.92 -0.93
C ILE A 166 11.34 2.83 -1.41
N GLY A 167 11.46 4.13 -1.13
CA GLY A 167 10.52 5.17 -1.55
C GLY A 167 10.76 5.70 -2.96
N TRP A 168 9.86 6.56 -3.44
CA TRP A 168 9.91 7.15 -4.77
C TRP A 168 11.20 7.95 -5.02
N LEU A 169 11.63 8.75 -4.03
CA LEU A 169 12.82 9.60 -4.17
C LEU A 169 14.10 8.75 -4.26
N GLU A 170 14.22 7.72 -3.44
CA GLU A 170 15.38 6.83 -3.47
C GLU A 170 15.43 6.00 -4.77
N LYS A 171 14.27 5.59 -5.27
CA LYS A 171 14.18 4.93 -6.59
C LYS A 171 14.76 5.81 -7.71
N TYR A 172 14.51 7.12 -7.70
CA TYR A 172 15.12 8.04 -8.66
C TYR A 172 16.63 8.17 -8.46
N ARG A 173 17.12 8.28 -7.21
CA ARG A 173 18.55 8.36 -6.91
C ARG A 173 19.33 7.15 -7.39
N THR A 174 18.75 5.96 -7.28
CA THR A 174 19.40 4.68 -7.63
C THR A 174 19.22 4.29 -9.08
N LYS A 175 18.01 4.38 -9.64
CA LYS A 175 17.70 3.91 -11.01
C LYS A 175 17.88 4.97 -12.10
N ALA A 176 17.84 6.27 -11.75
CA ALA A 176 17.96 7.37 -12.72
C ALA A 176 18.72 8.57 -12.12
N PRO A 177 19.97 8.39 -11.65
CA PRO A 177 20.77 9.44 -11.01
C PRO A 177 20.96 10.67 -11.91
N GLU A 178 20.93 10.49 -13.25
CA GLU A 178 21.01 11.59 -14.22
C GLU A 178 19.84 12.59 -14.12
N ARG A 179 18.74 12.20 -13.47
CA ARG A 179 17.56 13.05 -13.23
C ARG A 179 17.57 13.70 -11.85
N VAL A 180 18.61 13.48 -11.04
CA VAL A 180 18.73 14.01 -9.67
C VAL A 180 19.83 15.06 -9.62
N LEU A 181 19.42 16.32 -9.43
CA LEU A 181 20.36 17.42 -9.18
C LEU A 181 20.77 17.41 -7.71
N THR A 182 22.04 17.16 -7.44
CA THR A 182 22.64 17.37 -6.12
C THR A 182 23.40 18.69 -6.13
N ARG A 183 23.22 19.52 -5.09
CA ARG A 183 24.05 20.72 -4.93
C ARG A 183 25.50 20.27 -4.72
N ARG A 184 26.41 20.86 -5.49
CA ARG A 184 27.84 20.89 -5.17
C ARG A 184 28.08 21.83 -4.01
#